data_AF-A0A7Y8KKI0-F1
#
_entry.id   AF-A0A7Y8KKI0-F1
#
_cell.length_a   1.000
_cell.length_b   1.000
_cell.length_c   1.000
_cell.angle_alpha   90.00
_cell.angle_beta   90.00
_cell.angle_gamma   90.00
#
_symmetry.space_group_name_H-M   'P 1'
#
loop_
_entity.id
_entity.type
_entity.pdbx_description
1 polymer ?
#
loop_
_entity_poly.entity_id
_entity_poly.type
_entity_poly.pdbx_seq_one_letter_code
_entity_poly.pdbx_strand_id
1 'polypeptide(L)'
;MLQLKTDALMVTPCDDEEDNMAMLCCHGKNGEMFMLTRYPDEDEVELTWDYEPSTLDGLKVTLGATTLLVELAAGDADALGGKDQLEITHATSASDLAEVEETLQNILKGTGTYVRA
;
A
#
# COMPACT_ATOMS: atom_id res chain seq x y z
N MET A 1 10.40 -5.64 -10.64
CA MET A 1 10.59 -4.76 -9.48
C MET A 1 10.75 -3.30 -9.87
N LEU A 2 9.92 -2.43 -9.30
CA LEU A 2 10.00 -0.97 -9.28
C LEU A 2 10.60 -0.48 -7.96
N GLN A 3 11.08 0.76 -7.92
CA GLN A 3 11.58 1.40 -6.71
C GLN A 3 11.03 2.81 -6.58
N LEU A 4 10.53 3.14 -5.38
CA LEU A 4 10.04 4.46 -5.02
C LEU A 4 10.78 4.95 -3.76
N LYS A 5 11.05 6.25 -3.69
CA LYS A 5 11.56 6.88 -2.47
C LYS A 5 10.62 7.98 -2.04
N THR A 6 10.17 7.91 -0.80
CA THR A 6 9.28 8.89 -0.19
C THR A 6 9.81 9.34 1.16
N ASP A 7 9.42 10.53 1.59
CA ASP A 7 9.86 11.06 2.89
C ASP A 7 8.98 10.47 4.02
N ALA A 8 7.69 10.22 3.77
CA ALA A 8 6.80 9.57 4.73
C ALA A 8 5.68 8.78 4.04
N LEU A 9 5.22 7.73 4.70
CA LEU A 9 3.97 7.04 4.39
C LEU A 9 2.85 7.79 5.12
N MET A 10 1.84 8.24 4.38
CA MET A 10 0.66 8.88 4.94
C MET A 10 -0.43 7.82 5.03
N VAL A 11 -1.07 7.71 6.18
CA VAL A 11 -2.00 6.63 6.45
C VAL A 11 -3.24 7.13 7.19
N THR A 12 -4.37 6.51 6.87
CA THR A 12 -5.64 6.65 7.57
C THR A 12 -6.15 5.23 7.81
N PRO A 13 -6.04 4.67 9.02
CA PRO A 13 -6.41 3.28 9.29
C PRO A 13 -7.91 3.00 9.20
N CYS A 14 -8.73 4.02 9.48
CA CYS A 14 -10.18 3.95 9.55
C CYS A 14 -10.72 5.36 9.35
N ASP A 15 -11.09 5.70 8.11
CA ASP A 15 -11.71 6.98 7.82
C ASP A 15 -13.20 6.93 8.18
N ASP A 16 -13.56 7.41 9.36
CA ASP A 16 -14.94 7.40 9.86
C ASP A 16 -15.90 8.24 8.98
N GLU A 17 -15.39 9.19 8.18
CA GLU A 17 -16.20 9.99 7.24
C GLU A 17 -16.47 9.22 5.93
N GLU A 18 -15.56 8.32 5.55
CA GLU A 18 -15.60 7.49 4.33
C GLU A 18 -15.83 6.00 4.70
N ASP A 19 -16.91 5.71 5.42
CA ASP A 19 -17.36 4.34 5.74
C ASP A 19 -16.29 3.41 6.37
N ASN A 20 -15.35 3.97 7.15
CA ASN A 20 -14.21 3.28 7.77
C ASN A 20 -13.16 2.80 6.76
N MET A 21 -13.02 3.48 5.62
CA MET A 21 -12.02 3.16 4.60
C MET A 21 -10.61 3.22 5.19
N ALA A 22 -9.80 2.22 4.88
CA ALA A 22 -8.38 2.22 5.18
C ALA A 22 -7.59 2.71 3.96
N MET A 23 -6.72 3.70 4.15
CA MET A 23 -5.92 4.30 3.10
C MET A 23 -4.45 4.39 3.51
N LEU A 24 -3.55 3.97 2.62
CA LEU A 24 -2.14 4.30 2.66
C LEU A 24 -1.75 5.00 1.37
N CYS A 25 -1.10 6.15 1.45
CA CYS A 25 -0.59 6.86 0.27
C CYS A 25 0.82 7.40 0.50
N CYS A 26 1.58 7.53 -0.60
CA CYS A 26 2.86 8.22 -0.59
C CYS A 26 3.21 8.77 -1.97
N HIS A 27 4.10 9.76 -1.98
CA HIS A 27 4.58 10.39 -3.19
C HIS A 27 6.09 10.18 -3.35
N GLY A 28 6.48 9.87 -4.59
CA GLY A 28 7.86 9.89 -5.03
C GLY A 28 8.38 11.31 -5.24
N LYS A 29 9.72 11.44 -5.24
CA LYS A 29 10.38 12.73 -5.48
C LYS A 29 10.22 13.24 -6.92
N ASN A 30 9.85 12.37 -7.87
CA ASN A 30 9.64 12.77 -9.26
C ASN A 30 8.15 12.96 -9.60
N GLY A 31 7.27 12.93 -8.59
CA GLY A 31 5.83 13.09 -8.77
C GLY A 31 5.06 11.79 -8.89
N GLU A 32 5.72 10.62 -8.78
CA GLU A 32 5.03 9.34 -8.75
C GLU A 32 4.09 9.26 -7.54
N MET A 33 2.92 8.66 -7.71
CA MET A 33 1.97 8.43 -6.63
C MET A 33 1.78 6.92 -6.42
N PHE A 34 1.82 6.50 -5.17
CA PHE A 34 1.41 5.16 -4.77
C PHE A 34 0.31 5.28 -3.71
N MET A 35 -0.78 4.57 -3.91
CA MET A 35 -1.89 4.53 -2.96
C MET A 35 -2.48 3.11 -2.90
N LEU A 36 -2.82 2.69 -1.68
CA LEU A 36 -3.63 1.51 -1.39
C LEU A 36 -4.87 1.95 -0.62
N THR A 37 -6.02 1.52 -1.09
CA THR A 37 -7.32 1.83 -0.49
C THR A 37 -8.16 0.57 -0.43
N ARG A 38 -8.95 0.44 0.63
CA ARG A 38 -9.98 -0.58 0.72
C ARG A 38 -11.04 -0.21 1.76
N TYR A 39 -12.30 -0.45 1.39
CA TYR A 39 -13.43 -0.41 2.31
C TYR A 39 -13.56 -1.73 3.08
N PRO A 40 -14.02 -1.72 4.34
CA PRO A 40 -14.06 -2.90 5.20
C PRO A 40 -14.98 -4.03 4.69
N ASP A 41 -15.94 -3.71 3.83
CA ASP A 41 -16.93 -4.60 3.23
C ASP A 41 -16.59 -5.04 1.80
N GLU A 42 -15.51 -4.54 1.22
CA GLU A 42 -15.02 -4.96 -0.09
C GLU A 42 -14.10 -6.16 0.01
N ASP A 43 -14.13 -7.04 -0.98
CA ASP A 43 -13.26 -8.23 -1.03
C ASP A 43 -11.98 -7.98 -1.84
N GLU A 44 -11.83 -6.81 -2.47
CA GLU A 44 -10.72 -6.43 -3.35
C GLU A 44 -9.95 -5.23 -2.78
N VAL A 45 -8.67 -5.10 -3.11
CA VAL A 45 -7.85 -3.91 -2.76
C VAL A 45 -7.67 -3.05 -4.00
N GLU A 46 -7.87 -1.75 -3.87
CA GLU A 46 -7.54 -0.80 -4.91
C GLU A 46 -6.09 -0.32 -4.74
N LEU A 47 -5.29 -0.48 -5.79
CA LEU A 47 -3.93 0.03 -5.91
C LEU A 47 -3.91 1.10 -6.99
N THR A 48 -3.44 2.30 -6.65
CA THR A 48 -3.15 3.34 -7.64
C THR A 48 -1.65 3.52 -7.77
N TRP A 49 -1.13 3.35 -8.99
CA TRP A 49 0.26 3.61 -9.34
C TRP A 49 0.33 4.67 -10.44
N ASP A 50 1.06 5.76 -10.19
CA ASP A 50 1.24 6.86 -11.13
C ASP A 50 -0.10 7.38 -11.72
N TYR A 51 -1.10 7.53 -10.85
CA TYR A 51 -2.46 7.96 -11.17
C TYR A 51 -3.31 6.97 -12.00
N GLU A 52 -2.82 5.75 -12.21
CA GLU A 52 -3.58 4.65 -12.81
C GLU A 52 -4.11 3.71 -11.71
N PRO A 53 -5.43 3.69 -11.44
CA PRO A 53 -6.02 2.77 -10.47
C PRO A 53 -6.16 1.36 -11.06
N SER A 54 -6.02 0.37 -10.20
CA SER A 54 -6.18 -1.05 -10.51
C SER A 54 -6.78 -1.78 -9.32
N THR A 55 -7.74 -2.65 -9.57
CA THR A 55 -8.39 -3.46 -8.55
C THR A 55 -7.72 -4.83 -8.49
N LEU A 56 -7.40 -5.28 -7.28
CA LEU A 56 -6.59 -6.47 -7.03
C LEU A 56 -7.33 -7.45 -6.11
N ASP A 57 -7.37 -8.71 -6.50
CA ASP A 57 -7.91 -9.81 -5.67
C ASP A 57 -7.05 -10.07 -4.42
N GLY A 58 -5.79 -9.60 -4.44
CA GLY A 58 -4.90 -9.71 -3.29
C GLY A 58 -3.46 -9.34 -3.60
N LEU A 59 -2.75 -8.89 -2.57
CA LEU A 59 -1.32 -8.61 -2.65
C LEU A 59 -0.63 -8.96 -1.33
N LYS A 60 0.69 -9.11 -1.39
CA LYS A 60 1.52 -9.29 -0.21
C LYS A 60 2.29 -8.01 0.06
N VAL A 61 2.24 -7.55 1.31
CA VAL A 61 2.97 -6.38 1.78
C VAL A 61 3.90 -6.77 2.91
N THR A 62 5.16 -6.36 2.80
CA THR A 62 6.15 -6.52 3.86
C THR A 62 6.58 -5.13 4.35
N LEU A 63 6.28 -4.80 5.61
CA LEU A 63 6.67 -3.54 6.25
C LEU A 63 7.93 -3.75 7.10
N GLY A 64 9.02 -3.11 6.70
CA GLY A 64 10.27 -3.00 7.46
C GLY A 64 10.36 -1.68 8.23
N ALA A 65 11.55 -1.36 8.76
CA ALA A 65 11.79 -0.11 9.47
C ALA A 65 11.88 1.12 8.53
N THR A 66 12.37 0.92 7.31
CA THR A 66 12.58 1.99 6.31
C THR A 66 12.16 1.57 4.90
N THR A 67 11.47 0.43 4.77
CA THR A 67 11.10 -0.17 3.50
C THR A 67 9.69 -0.73 3.57
N LEU A 68 8.91 -0.54 2.51
CA LEU A 68 7.65 -1.21 2.27
C LEU A 68 7.78 -1.97 0.95
N LEU A 69 7.69 -3.29 0.98
CA LEU A 69 7.70 -4.12 -0.22
C LEU A 69 6.29 -4.57 -0.54
N VAL A 70 5.84 -4.28 -1.76
CA VAL A 70 4.55 -4.69 -2.30
C VAL A 70 4.80 -5.72 -3.39
N GLU A 71 4.18 -6.88 -3.26
CA GLU A 71 4.29 -8.00 -4.19
C GLU A 71 2.89 -8.35 -4.69
N LEU A 72 2.69 -8.27 -6.01
CA LEU A 72 1.45 -8.61 -6.68
C LEU A 72 1.43 -10.08 -7.09
N ALA A 73 0.22 -10.63 -7.27
CA ALA A 73 0.09 -11.94 -7.87
C ALA A 73 0.51 -11.91 -9.36
N ALA A 74 0.87 -13.06 -9.91
CA ALA A 74 1.37 -13.16 -11.28
C ALA A 74 0.37 -12.70 -12.36
N GLY A 75 -0.93 -12.66 -12.03
CA GLY A 75 -1.99 -12.16 -12.91
C GLY A 75 -2.14 -10.64 -12.94
N ASP A 76 -1.58 -9.94 -11.96
CA ASP A 76 -1.88 -8.53 -11.70
C ASP A 76 -0.70 -7.59 -12.00
N ALA A 77 0.33 -8.08 -12.68
CA ALA A 77 1.54 -7.30 -12.98
C ALA A 77 1.25 -6.02 -13.80
N ASP A 78 0.12 -5.96 -14.50
CA ASP A 78 -0.33 -4.79 -15.24
C ASP A 78 -0.58 -3.58 -14.33
N ALA A 79 -0.97 -3.80 -13.06
CA ALA A 79 -1.20 -2.74 -12.07
C ALA A 79 0.07 -1.94 -11.70
N LEU A 80 1.26 -2.47 -12.00
CA LEU A 80 2.55 -1.78 -11.82
C LEU A 80 3.33 -1.70 -13.15
N GLY A 81 2.61 -1.54 -14.28
CA GLY A 81 3.24 -1.37 -15.60
C GLY A 81 4.04 -2.59 -16.06
N GLY A 82 3.50 -3.78 -15.82
CA GLY A 82 4.13 -5.07 -16.15
C GLY A 82 5.19 -5.53 -15.14
N LYS A 83 5.18 -4.98 -13.92
CA LYS A 83 6.02 -5.41 -12.81
C LYS A 83 5.16 -6.05 -11.73
N ASP A 84 5.73 -7.00 -11.03
CA ASP A 84 5.08 -7.78 -9.96
C ASP A 84 5.50 -7.33 -8.55
N GLN A 85 6.47 -6.41 -8.46
CA GLN A 85 7.05 -5.99 -7.20
C GLN A 85 7.34 -4.48 -7.22
N LEU A 86 7.04 -3.80 -6.11
CA LEU A 86 7.39 -2.42 -5.85
C LEU A 86 8.03 -2.31 -4.47
N GLU A 87 9.25 -1.79 -4.41
CA GLU A 87 9.93 -1.49 -3.15
C GLU A 87 9.90 0.03 -2.89
N ILE A 88 9.31 0.44 -1.77
CA ILE A 88 9.23 1.83 -1.35
C ILE A 88 10.18 2.03 -0.18
N THR A 89 11.23 2.83 -0.37
CA THR A 89 12.05 3.33 0.74
C THR A 89 11.36 4.55 1.34
N HIS A 90 11.07 4.52 2.64
CA HIS A 90 10.43 5.63 3.35
C HIS A 90 11.29 6.11 4.53
N ALA A 91 11.10 7.37 4.92
CA ALA A 91 11.70 7.94 6.14
C ALA A 91 10.66 8.21 7.24
N THR A 92 9.49 7.54 7.18
CA THR A 92 8.47 7.53 8.24
C THR A 92 9.09 7.26 9.60
N SER A 93 8.69 8.04 10.60
CA SER A 93 9.27 7.93 11.95
C SER A 93 8.82 6.63 12.61
N ALA A 94 9.64 6.12 13.54
CA ALA A 94 9.32 4.89 14.27
C ALA A 94 8.02 5.00 15.11
N SER A 95 7.65 6.20 15.56
CA SER A 95 6.40 6.43 16.29
C SER A 95 5.17 6.30 15.40
N ASP A 96 5.29 6.59 14.10
CA ASP A 96 4.17 6.53 13.15
C ASP A 96 4.02 5.13 12.53
N LEU A 97 5.04 4.26 12.64
CA LEU A 97 4.99 2.90 12.08
C LEU A 97 3.88 2.02 12.66
N ALA A 98 3.44 2.29 13.90
CA ALA A 98 2.32 1.56 14.50
C ALA A 98 1.01 1.81 13.75
N GLU A 99 0.77 3.07 13.37
CA GLU A 99 -0.41 3.45 12.59
C GLU A 99 -0.32 2.89 11.17
N VAL A 100 0.86 2.93 10.55
CA VAL A 100 1.09 2.31 9.23
C VAL A 100 0.81 0.81 9.25
N GLU A 101 1.25 0.11 10.29
CA GLU A 101 0.99 -1.31 10.48
C GLU A 101 -0.50 -1.60 10.64
N GLU A 102 -1.22 -0.83 11.45
CA GLU A 102 -2.68 -0.94 11.61
C GLU A 102 -3.42 -0.74 10.29
N THR A 103 -3.09 0.32 9.54
CA THR A 103 -3.68 0.60 8.23
C THR A 103 -3.46 -0.54 7.25
N LEU A 104 -2.23 -1.05 7.15
CA LEU A 104 -1.92 -2.18 6.26
C LEU A 104 -2.65 -3.45 6.66
N GLN A 105 -2.80 -3.70 7.96
CA GLN A 105 -3.58 -4.84 8.46
C GLN A 105 -5.06 -4.69 8.07
N ASN A 106 -5.63 -3.50 8.19
CA ASN A 106 -7.02 -3.24 7.79
C ASN A 106 -7.22 -3.43 6.28
N ILE A 107 -6.34 -2.85 5.45
CA ILE A 107 -6.39 -3.03 3.99
C ILE A 107 -6.28 -4.51 3.62
N LEU A 108 -5.32 -5.25 4.20
CA LEU A 108 -5.05 -6.62 3.74
C LEU A 108 -5.91 -7.69 4.41
N LYS A 109 -6.79 -7.32 5.34
CA LYS A 109 -7.61 -8.26 6.12
C LYS A 109 -8.56 -9.06 5.23
N GLY A 110 -8.25 -10.32 5.01
CA GLY A 110 -9.09 -11.24 4.23
C GLY A 110 -8.79 -11.26 2.73
N THR A 111 -8.05 -10.27 2.23
CA THR A 111 -7.76 -10.10 0.79
C THR A 111 -6.27 -10.27 0.47
N GLY A 112 -5.37 -10.03 1.44
CA GLY A 112 -3.93 -10.04 1.19
C GLY A 112 -3.12 -10.67 2.32
N THR A 113 -1.81 -10.52 2.23
CA THR A 113 -0.86 -10.99 3.24
C THR A 113 -0.03 -9.83 3.76
N TYR A 114 -0.14 -9.56 5.06
CA TYR A 114 0.74 -8.62 5.76
C TYR A 114 1.91 -9.36 6.43
N VAL A 115 3.12 -8.83 6.29
CA VAL A 115 4.32 -9.33 6.96
C VAL A 115 5.09 -8.17 7.60
N ARG A 116 5.52 -8.35 8.85
CA ARG A 116 6.49 -7.46 9.51
C ARG A 116 7.90 -8.02 9.34
N ALA A 117 8.85 -7.19 8.88
CA ALA A 117 10.27 -7.55 8.70
C ALA A 117 11.18 -6.98 9.79
#